data_AF-A0A804JAX7-F1
#
_entry.id   AF-A0A804JAX7-F1
#
_cell.length_a   1.000
_cell.length_b   1.000
_cell.length_c   1.000
_cell.angle_alpha   90.00
_cell.angle_beta   90.00
_cell.angle_gamma   90.00
#
_symmetry.space_group_name_H-M   'P 1'
#
loop_
_entity.id
_entity.type
_entity.pdbx_description
1 polymer ?
#
loop_
_entity_poly.entity_id
_entity_poly.type
_entity_poly.pdbx_seq_one_letter_code
_entity_poly.pdbx_strand_id
1 'polypeptide(L)'
;MKISSVKQELIEELGIYIVGFDRAGYGESDTNPNRSLRSEASDIAELADALSGPRFYLIGFSLGGHAVWASIKYIPDRIAGAAMMAPVINCRWPGFPRHLSEEAYRKQQPGDQWALRVAYYAPWLLHWWMKQSWLPSSTVFKGTTHLPNRLDAQVREYAMKNSGMFEERRKLATQQGMLDSFYRDMMVMFGKWEFDPMDQLP
;
A
#
# COMPACT_ATOMS: atom_id res chain seq x y z
N MET A 1 -14.29 16.43 11.81
CA MET A 1 -15.33 15.75 11.00
C MET A 1 -15.42 14.31 11.50
N LYS A 2 -16.47 13.94 12.24
CA LYS A 2 -16.72 12.53 12.55
C LYS A 2 -17.22 11.89 11.25
N ILE A 3 -16.39 11.08 10.61
CA ILE A 3 -16.89 10.14 9.61
C ILE A 3 -17.68 9.12 10.45
N SER A 4 -19.01 9.27 10.49
CA SER A 4 -19.87 8.24 11.04
C SER A 4 -19.60 6.97 10.24
N SER A 5 -19.29 5.86 10.92
CA SER A 5 -19.28 4.57 10.23
C SER A 5 -20.64 4.39 9.56
N VAL A 6 -20.64 3.82 8.35
CA VAL A 6 -21.88 3.45 7.68
C VAL A 6 -22.66 2.56 8.66
N LYS A 7 -23.95 2.86 8.88
CA LYS A 7 -24.79 2.04 9.76
C LYS A 7 -24.91 0.65 9.14
N GLN A 8 -24.77 -0.38 9.97
CA GLN A 8 -24.91 -1.78 9.54
C GLN A 8 -26.23 -2.03 8.80
N GLU A 9 -27.32 -1.42 9.28
CA GLU A 9 -28.65 -1.43 8.66
C GLU A 9 -28.62 -0.99 7.19
N LEU A 10 -27.85 0.04 6.86
CA LEU A 10 -27.73 0.55 5.50
C LEU A 10 -26.89 -0.37 4.60
N ILE A 11 -25.87 -1.03 5.17
CA ILE A 11 -25.05 -2.02 4.45
C ILE A 11 -25.94 -3.21 4.07
N GLU A 12 -26.75 -3.69 5.01
CA GLU A 12 -27.69 -4.80 4.81
C GLU A 12 -28.80 -4.45 3.84
N GLU A 13 -29.43 -3.27 3.99
CA GLU A 13 -30.48 -2.78 3.07
C GLU A 13 -29.97 -2.67 1.63
N LEU A 14 -28.73 -2.21 1.44
CA LEU A 14 -28.12 -2.09 0.12
C LEU A 14 -27.51 -3.41 -0.38
N GLY A 15 -27.55 -4.48 0.42
CA GLY A 15 -26.95 -5.78 0.07
C GLY A 15 -25.44 -5.71 -0.14
N ILE A 16 -24.75 -4.79 0.51
CA ILE A 16 -23.30 -4.59 0.36
C ILE A 16 -22.57 -5.63 1.22
N TYR A 17 -21.67 -6.39 0.59
CA TYR A 17 -20.76 -7.30 1.27
C TYR A 17 -19.33 -6.73 1.24
N ILE A 18 -18.79 -6.38 2.41
CA ILE A 18 -17.45 -5.78 2.54
C ILE A 18 -16.49 -6.82 3.12
N VAL A 19 -15.37 -7.02 2.43
CA VAL A 19 -14.33 -7.97 2.83
C VAL A 19 -13.01 -7.22 2.95
N GLY A 20 -12.37 -7.37 4.12
CA GLY A 20 -10.97 -7.05 4.33
C GLY A 20 -10.19 -8.34 4.53
N PHE A 21 -8.99 -8.43 4.00
CA PHE A 21 -8.15 -9.60 4.13
C PHE A 21 -6.69 -9.17 4.36
N ASP A 22 -5.93 -10.05 5.00
CA ASP A 22 -4.50 -9.88 5.13
C ASP A 22 -3.83 -10.28 3.81
N ARG A 23 -3.00 -9.40 3.27
CA ARG A 23 -2.18 -9.71 2.09
C ARG A 23 -1.06 -10.66 2.48
N ALA A 24 -0.48 -11.34 1.49
CA ALA A 24 0.71 -12.17 1.72
C ALA A 24 1.72 -11.46 2.63
N GLY A 25 2.29 -12.18 3.60
CA GLY A 25 3.26 -11.65 4.56
C GLY A 25 2.71 -10.65 5.58
N TYR A 26 1.39 -10.42 5.64
CA TYR A 26 0.76 -9.64 6.70
C TYR A 26 -0.17 -10.52 7.54
N GLY A 27 -0.31 -10.14 8.82
CA GLY A 27 -1.24 -10.76 9.76
C GLY A 27 -1.19 -12.29 9.71
N GLU A 28 -2.32 -12.93 9.45
CA GLU A 28 -2.46 -14.39 9.45
C GLU A 28 -2.14 -15.04 8.09
N SER A 29 -1.86 -14.26 7.05
CA SER A 29 -1.55 -14.78 5.73
C SER A 29 -0.09 -15.22 5.59
N ASP A 30 0.11 -16.31 4.86
CA ASP A 30 1.42 -16.85 4.55
C ASP A 30 2.32 -15.85 3.81
N THR A 31 3.63 -16.00 3.97
CA THR A 31 4.61 -15.18 3.24
C THR A 31 4.67 -15.58 1.77
N ASN A 32 4.96 -14.62 0.89
CA ASN A 32 5.26 -14.88 -0.52
C ASN A 32 6.63 -14.25 -0.89
N PRO A 33 7.72 -15.03 -0.88
CA PRO A 33 9.05 -14.53 -1.24
C PRO A 33 9.16 -14.01 -2.68
N ASN A 34 8.25 -14.43 -3.56
CA ASN A 34 8.18 -14.03 -4.97
C ASN A 34 7.02 -13.05 -5.24
N ARG A 35 6.55 -12.33 -4.21
CA ARG A 35 5.46 -11.36 -4.34
C ARG A 35 5.72 -10.43 -5.53
N SER A 36 4.70 -10.28 -6.34
CA SER A 36 4.67 -9.44 -7.54
C SER A 36 3.30 -8.78 -7.66
N LEU A 37 3.16 -7.83 -8.58
CA LEU A 37 1.84 -7.27 -8.89
C LEU A 37 0.88 -8.38 -9.35
N ARG A 38 1.37 -9.32 -10.17
CA ARG A 38 0.55 -10.43 -10.67
C ARG A 38 0.07 -11.35 -9.55
N SER A 39 0.95 -11.73 -8.61
CA SER A 39 0.51 -12.55 -7.46
C SER A 39 -0.55 -11.83 -6.65
N GLU A 40 -0.42 -10.51 -6.47
CA GLU A 40 -1.38 -9.74 -5.69
C GLU A 40 -2.76 -9.69 -6.33
N ALA A 41 -2.82 -9.58 -7.66
CA ALA A 41 -4.06 -9.69 -8.39
C ALA A 41 -4.64 -11.11 -8.32
N SER A 42 -3.79 -12.14 -8.39
CA SER A 42 -4.19 -13.54 -8.25
C SER A 42 -4.80 -13.83 -6.88
N ASP A 43 -4.15 -13.42 -5.78
CA ASP A 43 -4.66 -13.61 -4.40
C ASP A 43 -6.06 -12.98 -4.25
N ILE A 44 -6.27 -11.80 -4.83
CA ILE A 44 -7.57 -11.11 -4.82
C ILE A 44 -8.63 -11.88 -5.65
N ALA A 45 -8.25 -12.39 -6.82
CA ALA A 45 -9.17 -13.17 -7.65
C ALA A 45 -9.56 -14.50 -6.99
N GLU A 46 -8.60 -15.21 -6.39
CA GLU A 46 -8.84 -16.46 -5.68
C GLU A 46 -9.74 -16.25 -4.46
N LEU A 47 -9.51 -15.17 -3.70
CA LEU A 47 -10.41 -14.78 -2.60
C LEU A 47 -11.83 -14.49 -3.11
N ALA A 48 -11.96 -13.75 -4.22
CA ALA A 48 -13.26 -13.47 -4.80
C ALA A 48 -13.97 -14.74 -5.30
N ASP A 49 -13.25 -15.70 -5.87
CA ASP A 49 -13.80 -16.99 -6.30
C ASP A 49 -14.29 -17.81 -5.10
N ALA A 50 -13.52 -17.87 -4.02
CA ALA A 50 -13.91 -18.54 -2.78
C ALA A 50 -15.19 -17.94 -2.16
N LEU A 51 -15.44 -16.66 -2.41
CA LEU A 51 -16.61 -15.92 -1.94
C LEU A 51 -17.74 -15.84 -2.98
N SER A 52 -17.62 -16.55 -4.11
CA SER A 52 -18.60 -16.54 -5.21
C SER A 52 -18.89 -15.14 -5.80
N GLY A 53 -17.88 -14.27 -5.85
CA GLY A 53 -17.94 -12.91 -6.40
C GLY A 53 -17.43 -12.83 -7.85
N PRO A 54 -18.28 -12.99 -8.87
CA PRO A 54 -17.83 -12.97 -10.27
C PRO A 54 -17.26 -11.61 -10.68
N ARG A 55 -17.82 -10.51 -10.18
CA ARG A 55 -17.28 -9.16 -10.30
C ARG A 55 -17.43 -8.40 -8.99
N PHE A 56 -16.44 -7.58 -8.65
CA PHE A 56 -16.41 -6.87 -7.37
C PHE A 56 -15.82 -5.46 -7.49
N TYR A 57 -16.14 -4.63 -6.49
CA TYR A 57 -15.52 -3.33 -6.32
C TYR A 57 -14.28 -3.47 -5.45
N LEU A 58 -13.19 -2.79 -5.84
CA LEU A 58 -11.92 -2.85 -5.10
C LEU A 58 -11.55 -1.48 -4.55
N ILE A 59 -11.24 -1.42 -3.25
CA ILE A 59 -10.84 -0.19 -2.57
C ILE A 59 -9.42 -0.37 -2.02
N GLY A 60 -8.48 0.44 -2.49
CA GLY A 60 -7.11 0.45 -2.01
C GLY A 60 -6.81 1.69 -1.17
N PHE A 61 -6.16 1.51 -0.03
CA PHE A 61 -5.67 2.63 0.80
C PHE A 61 -4.14 2.67 0.80
N SER A 62 -3.56 3.85 0.55
CA SER A 62 -2.10 4.04 0.61
C SER A 62 -1.34 3.03 -0.26
N LEU A 63 -0.50 2.17 0.32
CA LEU A 63 0.20 1.11 -0.40
C LEU A 63 -0.76 0.15 -1.09
N GLY A 64 -1.97 -0.07 -0.57
CA GLY A 64 -3.00 -0.89 -1.22
C GLY A 64 -3.37 -0.44 -2.63
N GLY A 65 -3.01 0.79 -3.03
CA GLY A 65 -3.15 1.26 -4.41
C GLY A 65 -2.42 0.39 -5.43
N HIS A 66 -1.29 -0.23 -5.10
CA HIS A 66 -0.61 -1.12 -6.07
C HIS A 66 -1.39 -2.40 -6.34
N ALA A 67 -2.10 -2.92 -5.34
CA ALA A 67 -2.97 -4.07 -5.51
C ALA A 67 -4.15 -3.70 -6.42
N VAL A 68 -4.70 -2.49 -6.27
CA VAL A 68 -5.75 -1.98 -7.18
C VAL A 68 -5.26 -1.90 -8.62
N TRP A 69 -4.11 -1.28 -8.86
CA TRP A 69 -3.54 -1.19 -10.20
C TRP A 69 -3.20 -2.55 -10.80
N ALA A 70 -2.67 -3.46 -9.98
CA ALA A 70 -2.41 -4.83 -10.39
C ALA A 70 -3.70 -5.54 -10.81
N SER A 71 -4.77 -5.42 -10.02
CA SER A 71 -6.05 -6.03 -10.35
C SER A 71 -6.67 -5.47 -11.63
N ILE A 72 -6.63 -4.15 -11.83
CA ILE A 72 -7.05 -3.51 -13.09
C ILE A 72 -6.27 -4.07 -14.27
N LYS A 73 -4.95 -4.27 -14.11
CA LYS A 73 -4.10 -4.79 -15.18
C LYS A 73 -4.33 -6.27 -15.51
N TYR A 74 -4.40 -7.12 -14.49
CA TYR A 74 -4.30 -8.58 -14.67
C TYR A 74 -5.64 -9.31 -14.65
N ILE A 75 -6.65 -8.73 -14.00
CA ILE A 75 -8.00 -9.31 -13.89
C ILE A 75 -9.09 -8.28 -14.22
N PRO A 76 -8.97 -7.47 -15.29
CA PRO A 76 -9.89 -6.36 -15.57
C PRO A 76 -11.36 -6.81 -15.64
N ASP A 77 -11.63 -8.00 -16.18
CA ASP A 77 -12.98 -8.54 -16.30
C ASP A 77 -13.66 -8.82 -14.95
N ARG A 78 -12.88 -8.95 -13.88
CA ARG A 78 -13.34 -9.17 -12.50
C ARG A 78 -13.65 -7.86 -11.76
N ILE A 79 -13.19 -6.72 -12.26
CA ILE A 79 -13.34 -5.43 -11.59
C ILE A 79 -14.61 -4.73 -12.07
N ALA A 80 -15.59 -4.57 -11.18
CA ALA A 80 -16.80 -3.79 -11.42
C ALA A 80 -16.53 -2.28 -11.26
N GLY A 81 -15.60 -1.92 -10.38
CA GLY A 81 -15.14 -0.56 -10.17
C GLY A 81 -13.99 -0.54 -9.17
N ALA A 82 -13.24 0.55 -9.16
CA ALA A 82 -12.09 0.70 -8.28
C ALA A 82 -12.07 2.09 -7.63
N ALA A 83 -11.65 2.15 -6.37
CA ALA A 83 -11.37 3.39 -5.67
C ALA A 83 -10.00 3.31 -4.98
N MET A 84 -9.28 4.42 -4.97
CA MET A 84 -8.02 4.54 -4.26
C MET A 84 -8.05 5.75 -3.34
N MET A 85 -7.73 5.54 -2.08
CA MET A 85 -7.72 6.57 -1.05
C MET A 85 -6.28 6.85 -0.60
N ALA A 86 -5.84 8.08 -0.81
CA ALA A 86 -4.46 8.52 -0.56
C ALA A 86 -3.40 7.55 -1.14
N PRO A 87 -3.50 7.13 -2.42
CA PRO A 87 -2.62 6.11 -2.97
C PRO A 87 -1.16 6.54 -2.93
N VAL A 88 -0.28 5.58 -2.65
CA VAL A 88 1.15 5.77 -2.89
C VAL A 88 1.37 5.84 -4.40
N ILE A 89 2.25 6.74 -4.83
CA ILE A 89 2.67 6.90 -6.22
C ILE A 89 4.14 6.50 -6.37
N ASN A 90 4.49 5.91 -7.51
CA ASN A 90 5.89 5.74 -7.89
C ASN A 90 6.27 6.87 -8.85
N CYS A 91 7.10 7.82 -8.39
CA CYS A 91 7.56 8.94 -9.23
C CYS A 91 8.41 8.50 -10.44
N ARG A 92 8.67 7.20 -10.62
CA ARG A 92 9.38 6.64 -11.78
C ARG A 92 8.46 6.01 -12.82
N TRP A 93 7.14 6.05 -12.64
CA TRP A 93 6.21 5.66 -13.70
C TRP A 93 6.34 6.61 -14.90
N PRO A 94 6.60 6.09 -16.12
CA PRO A 94 6.90 6.92 -17.30
C PRO A 94 5.76 7.85 -17.75
N GLY A 95 4.52 7.56 -17.38
CA GLY A 95 3.33 8.33 -17.72
C GLY A 95 3.23 9.67 -16.99
N PHE A 96 4.00 9.86 -15.91
CA PHE A 96 4.11 11.17 -15.27
C PHE A 96 5.12 12.07 -15.99
N PRO A 97 4.81 13.36 -16.21
CA PRO A 97 5.79 14.32 -16.70
C PRO A 97 7.05 14.34 -15.83
N ARG A 98 8.20 14.08 -16.44
CA ARG A 98 9.47 13.88 -15.72
C ARG A 98 9.81 15.04 -14.76
N HIS A 99 9.54 16.28 -15.17
CA HIS A 99 9.79 17.45 -14.33
C HIS A 99 8.95 17.45 -13.04
N LEU A 100 7.66 17.10 -13.12
CA LEU A 100 6.78 17.00 -11.95
C LEU A 100 7.18 15.84 -11.04
N SER A 101 7.50 14.69 -11.63
CA SER A 101 7.98 13.52 -10.89
C SER A 101 9.28 13.80 -10.14
N GLU A 102 10.23 14.48 -10.78
CA GLU A 102 11.49 14.87 -10.14
C GLU A 102 11.27 15.90 -9.03
N GLU A 103 10.39 16.88 -9.24
CA GLU A 103 10.03 17.86 -8.22
C GLU A 103 9.37 17.19 -7.00
N ALA A 104 8.40 16.31 -7.23
CA ALA A 104 7.71 15.56 -6.18
C ALA A 104 8.69 14.67 -5.40
N TYR A 105 9.60 13.98 -6.09
CA TYR A 105 10.64 13.17 -5.45
C TYR A 105 11.61 14.03 -4.62
N ARG A 106 12.04 15.20 -5.12
CA ARG A 106 12.94 16.11 -4.38
C ARG A 106 12.29 16.73 -3.14
N LYS A 107 10.96 16.87 -3.10
CA LYS A 107 10.22 17.33 -1.92
C LYS A 107 10.21 16.31 -0.76
N GLN A 108 10.51 15.04 -1.04
CA GLN A 108 10.57 14.01 -0.01
C GLN A 108 11.80 14.18 0.88
N GLN A 109 11.75 13.66 2.12
CA GLN A 109 12.90 13.67 3.01
C GLN A 109 14.05 12.83 2.42
N PRO A 110 15.33 13.16 2.69
CA PRO A 110 16.47 12.41 2.16
C PRO A 110 16.39 10.90 2.46
N GLY A 111 15.84 10.52 3.63
CA GLY A 111 15.62 9.13 4.00
C GLY A 111 14.66 8.38 3.07
N ASP A 112 13.54 8.99 2.70
CA ASP A 112 12.62 8.41 1.73
C ASP A 112 13.27 8.35 0.35
N GLN A 113 13.92 9.43 -0.09
CA GLN A 113 14.60 9.46 -1.38
C GLN A 113 15.57 8.28 -1.55
N TRP A 114 16.39 8.01 -0.52
CA TRP A 114 17.33 6.89 -0.51
C TRP A 114 16.63 5.54 -0.42
N ALA A 115 15.67 5.36 0.49
CA ALA A 115 14.96 4.10 0.64
C ALA A 115 14.24 3.70 -0.68
N LEU A 116 13.59 4.66 -1.34
CA LEU A 116 12.96 4.45 -2.65
C LEU A 116 13.98 4.16 -3.76
N ARG A 117 15.16 4.78 -3.71
CA ARG A 117 16.25 4.53 -4.68
C ARG A 117 16.80 3.11 -4.53
N VAL A 118 17.03 2.67 -3.30
CA VAL A 118 17.48 1.30 -3.01
C VAL A 118 16.42 0.30 -3.43
N ALA A 119 15.15 0.54 -3.11
CA ALA A 119 14.04 -0.33 -3.54
C ALA A 119 13.98 -0.47 -5.07
N TYR A 120 14.23 0.61 -5.82
CA TYR A 120 14.18 0.57 -7.29
C TYR A 120 15.41 -0.07 -7.95
N TYR A 121 16.63 0.31 -7.53
CA TYR A 121 17.87 -0.10 -8.22
C TYR A 121 18.53 -1.34 -7.63
N ALA A 122 18.36 -1.60 -6.34
CA ALA A 122 18.99 -2.70 -5.62
C ALA A 122 18.01 -3.29 -4.59
N PRO A 123 16.82 -3.79 -5.00
CA PRO A 123 15.82 -4.30 -4.07
C PRO A 123 16.35 -5.42 -3.17
N TRP A 124 17.26 -6.26 -3.69
CA TRP A 124 17.94 -7.31 -2.92
C TRP A 124 18.72 -6.78 -1.70
N LEU A 125 19.15 -5.52 -1.72
CA LEU A 125 19.88 -4.88 -0.62
C LEU A 125 18.93 -4.16 0.37
N LEU A 126 17.66 -3.95 0.01
CA LEU A 126 16.75 -3.11 0.78
C LEU A 126 16.58 -3.59 2.23
N HIS A 127 16.47 -4.89 2.45
CA HIS A 127 16.33 -5.43 3.80
C HIS A 127 17.54 -5.11 4.69
N TRP A 128 18.75 -5.34 4.16
CA TRP A 128 19.98 -5.02 4.86
C TRP A 128 20.08 -3.51 5.11
N TRP A 129 19.79 -2.69 4.11
CA TRP A 129 19.81 -1.22 4.21
C TRP A 129 18.89 -0.72 5.32
N MET A 130 17.63 -1.17 5.33
CA MET A 130 16.62 -0.70 6.28
C MET A 130 16.89 -1.15 7.73
N LYS A 131 17.74 -2.16 7.94
CA LYS A 131 18.22 -2.57 9.27
C LYS A 131 19.35 -1.70 9.82
N GLN A 132 20.01 -0.89 9.00
CA GLN A 132 21.13 -0.07 9.45
C GLN A 132 20.63 1.23 10.11
N SER A 133 20.91 1.40 11.40
CA SER A 133 20.52 2.61 12.16
C SER A 133 21.22 3.88 11.69
N TRP A 134 22.40 3.76 11.08
CA TRP A 134 23.23 4.86 10.59
C TRP A 134 22.91 5.28 9.16
N LEU A 135 22.09 4.52 8.43
CA LEU A 135 21.66 4.87 7.08
C LEU A 135 20.35 5.69 7.09
N PRO A 136 20.14 6.56 6.09
CA PRO A 136 18.85 7.21 5.89
C PRO A 136 17.76 6.15 5.67
N SER A 137 16.63 6.30 6.37
CA SER A 137 15.51 5.37 6.32
C SER A 137 14.19 6.16 6.22
N SER A 138 13.14 5.50 5.72
CA SER A 138 11.87 6.13 5.37
C SER A 138 11.19 6.77 6.58
N THR A 139 10.59 7.95 6.38
CA THR A 139 9.81 8.62 7.42
C THR A 139 8.54 7.87 7.78
N VAL A 140 7.97 7.10 6.85
CA VAL A 140 6.81 6.24 7.12
C VAL A 140 7.19 5.16 8.11
N PHE A 141 8.34 4.51 7.88
CA PHE A 141 8.85 3.48 8.78
C PHE A 141 9.13 4.06 10.18
N LYS A 142 9.73 5.25 10.26
CA LYS A 142 10.03 5.99 11.49
C LYS A 142 8.81 6.65 12.16
N GLY A 143 7.66 6.71 11.47
CA GLY A 143 6.49 7.45 11.94
C GLY A 143 6.63 8.98 11.92
N THR A 144 7.63 9.53 11.23
CA THR A 144 7.99 10.96 11.24
C THR A 144 7.54 11.73 10.00
N THR A 145 6.74 11.13 9.11
CA THR A 145 6.30 11.75 7.84
C THR A 145 5.70 13.14 8.08
N HIS A 146 6.08 14.14 7.29
CA HIS A 146 5.48 15.47 7.45
C HIS A 146 4.01 15.45 6.98
N LEU A 147 3.11 15.96 7.83
CA LEU A 147 1.70 16.13 7.49
C LEU A 147 1.43 17.64 7.31
N PRO A 148 1.07 18.11 6.11
CA PRO A 148 0.94 19.54 5.84
C PRO A 148 -0.23 20.18 6.60
N ASN A 149 -1.25 19.40 6.96
CA ASN A 149 -2.40 19.85 7.70
C ASN A 149 -2.19 19.67 9.21
N ARG A 150 -2.38 20.75 9.97
CA ARG A 150 -2.25 20.76 11.44
C ARG A 150 -3.20 19.78 12.12
N LEU A 151 -4.43 19.67 11.62
CA LEU A 151 -5.41 18.73 12.18
C LEU A 151 -4.96 17.28 12.00
N ASP A 152 -4.43 16.92 10.82
CA ASP A 152 -3.90 15.58 10.58
C ASP A 152 -2.69 15.28 11.47
N ALA A 153 -1.82 16.26 11.68
CA ALA A 153 -0.70 16.14 12.62
C ALA A 153 -1.18 15.88 14.07
N GLN A 154 -2.22 16.59 14.52
CA GLN A 154 -2.82 16.38 15.84
C GLN A 154 -3.52 15.02 15.96
N VAL A 155 -4.24 14.59 14.92
CA VAL A 155 -4.89 13.27 14.88
C VAL A 155 -3.84 12.16 14.98
N ARG A 156 -2.73 12.28 14.24
CA ARG A 156 -1.63 11.34 14.34
C ARG A 156 -1.01 11.35 15.74
N GLU A 157 -0.73 12.51 16.29
CA GLU A 157 -0.13 12.62 17.63
C GLU A 157 -1.03 12.00 18.70
N TYR A 158 -2.34 12.24 18.61
CA TYR A 158 -3.32 11.59 19.48
C TYR A 158 -3.33 10.07 19.31
N ALA A 159 -3.33 9.58 18.07
CA ALA A 159 -3.28 8.14 17.78
C ALA A 159 -1.97 7.49 18.27
N MET A 160 -0.86 8.22 18.24
CA MET A 160 0.48 7.81 18.70
C MET A 160 0.71 8.00 20.20
N LYS A 161 -0.11 8.79 20.91
CA LYS A 161 -0.04 8.93 22.37
C LYS A 161 -0.94 7.95 23.10
N ASN A 162 -2.07 7.56 22.50
CA ASN A 162 -3.01 6.58 23.07
C ASN A 162 -2.70 5.15 22.58
N SER A 163 -1.44 4.85 22.28
CA SER A 163 -1.03 3.98 21.17
C SER A 163 -0.48 2.63 21.53
N GLY A 164 -0.68 2.11 22.75
CA GLY A 164 -0.36 0.70 23.04
C GLY A 164 -0.89 -0.21 21.91
N MET A 165 -2.12 0.11 21.47
CA MET A 165 -2.76 -0.52 20.31
C MET A 165 -2.07 -0.31 18.96
N PHE A 166 -1.42 0.82 18.66
CA PHE A 166 -0.82 1.03 17.33
C PHE A 166 0.42 0.16 17.14
N GLU A 167 1.30 0.14 18.14
CA GLU A 167 2.52 -0.67 18.09
C GLU A 167 2.19 -2.17 18.15
N GLU A 168 1.20 -2.57 18.97
CA GLU A 168 0.68 -3.94 18.99
C GLU A 168 0.06 -4.33 17.65
N ARG A 169 -0.81 -3.50 17.07
CA ARG A 169 -1.39 -3.75 15.74
C ARG A 169 -0.31 -3.85 14.67
N ARG A 170 0.72 -3.01 14.73
CA ARG A 170 1.85 -3.08 13.80
C ARG A 170 2.59 -4.41 13.95
N LYS A 171 2.89 -4.84 15.18
CA LYS A 171 3.56 -6.12 15.44
C LYS A 171 2.73 -7.31 14.95
N LEU A 172 1.43 -7.32 15.22
CA LEU A 172 0.50 -8.34 14.73
C LEU A 172 0.45 -8.34 13.20
N ALA A 173 0.27 -7.16 12.59
CA ALA A 173 0.21 -7.02 11.14
C ALA A 173 1.52 -7.46 10.46
N THR A 174 2.68 -7.28 11.09
CA THR A 174 3.98 -7.71 10.55
C THR A 174 4.56 -8.92 11.27
N GLN A 175 3.71 -9.79 11.85
CA GLN A 175 4.18 -10.95 12.63
C GLN A 175 4.96 -11.97 11.79
N GLN A 176 4.73 -11.98 10.48
CA GLN A 176 5.51 -12.73 9.49
C GLN A 176 6.92 -12.17 9.27
N GLY A 177 7.22 -10.98 9.80
CA GLY A 177 8.52 -10.32 9.73
C GLY A 177 8.55 -9.13 8.76
N MET A 178 9.31 -8.08 9.12
CA MET A 178 9.42 -6.85 8.35
C MET A 178 9.90 -7.03 6.89
N LEU A 179 10.69 -8.09 6.62
CA LEU A 179 11.14 -8.44 5.27
C LEU A 179 9.96 -8.80 4.38
N ASP A 180 9.11 -9.72 4.85
CA ASP A 180 8.04 -10.31 4.08
C ASP A 180 6.77 -9.46 4.09
N SER A 181 6.62 -8.57 5.06
CA SER A 181 5.57 -7.54 5.06
C SER A 181 6.04 -6.29 4.29
N PHE A 182 6.50 -5.27 5.02
CA PHE A 182 6.65 -3.91 4.52
C PHE A 182 7.76 -3.74 3.48
N TYR A 183 8.91 -4.40 3.65
CA TYR A 183 10.00 -4.24 2.69
C TYR A 183 9.68 -4.90 1.36
N ARG A 184 8.96 -6.02 1.37
CA ARG A 184 8.46 -6.63 0.13
C ARG A 184 7.48 -5.71 -0.59
N ASP A 185 6.57 -5.07 0.13
CA ASP A 185 5.67 -4.06 -0.42
C ASP A 185 6.43 -2.89 -1.06
N MET A 186 7.50 -2.41 -0.41
CA MET A 186 8.37 -1.39 -0.99
C MET A 186 9.05 -1.86 -2.29
N MET A 187 9.56 -3.09 -2.32
CA MET A 187 10.19 -3.65 -3.53
C MET A 187 9.19 -3.77 -4.69
N VAL A 188 7.94 -4.16 -4.42
CA VAL A 188 6.90 -4.29 -5.43
C VAL A 188 6.41 -2.92 -5.89
N MET A 189 5.99 -2.06 -4.96
CA MET A 189 5.43 -0.73 -5.26
C MET A 189 6.43 0.17 -5.98
N PHE A 190 7.66 0.21 -5.50
CA PHE A 190 8.71 1.08 -6.03
C PHE A 190 9.68 0.36 -6.98
N GLY A 191 9.35 -0.86 -7.39
CA GLY A 191 10.10 -1.62 -8.40
C GLY A 191 9.82 -1.15 -9.83
N LYS A 192 10.27 -1.95 -10.79
CA LYS A 192 9.99 -1.75 -12.21
C LYS A 192 8.71 -2.49 -12.58
N TRP A 193 7.69 -1.74 -12.94
CA TRP A 193 6.42 -2.32 -13.39
C TRP A 193 6.49 -2.62 -14.88
N GLU A 194 5.82 -3.69 -15.32
CA GLU A 194 5.72 -4.06 -16.74
C GLU A 194 4.64 -3.25 -17.49
N PHE A 195 3.94 -2.35 -16.79
CA PHE A 195 2.94 -1.46 -17.33
C PHE A 195 2.98 -0.11 -16.62
N ASP A 196 2.48 0.92 -17.28
CA ASP A 196 2.20 2.20 -16.64
C ASP A 196 0.73 2.25 -16.18
N PRO A 197 0.44 2.62 -14.93
CA PRO A 197 -0.92 2.88 -14.47
C PRO A 197 -1.70 3.87 -15.33
N MET A 198 -1.02 4.86 -15.92
CA MET A 198 -1.63 5.89 -16.76
C MET A 198 -2.11 5.33 -18.10
N ASP A 199 -1.57 4.21 -18.58
CA ASP A 199 -2.05 3.51 -19.79
C ASP A 199 -3.35 2.73 -19.53
N GLN A 200 -3.77 2.60 -18.27
CA GLN A 200 -4.97 1.84 -17.88
C GLN A 200 -6.18 2.74 -17.63
N LEU A 201 -6.03 4.06 -17.77
CA LEU A 201 -7.12 5.02 -17.66
C LEU A 201 -7.81 5.19 -19.03
N PRO A 202 -9.16 5.20 -19.07
CA PRO A 202 -9.92 5.42 -20.31
C PRO A 202 -9.75 6.83 -20.89
#